data_AF-A0A935YRC8-F1
#
_entry.id   AF-A0A935YRC8-F1
#
_cell.length_a   1.000
_cell.length_b   1.000
_cell.length_c   1.000
_cell.angle_alpha   90.00
_cell.angle_beta   90.00
_cell.angle_gamma   90.00
#
_symmetry.space_group_name_H-M   'P 1'
#
loop_
_entity.id
_entity.type
_entity.pdbx_description
1 polymer ?
#
loop_
_entity_poly.entity_id
_entity_poly.type
_entity_poly.pdbx_seq_one_letter_code
_entity_poly.pdbx_strand_id
1 'polypeptide(L)'
;MNPFSRPLFRSEPMSLPKKRATALHRRLMDLFPEAFPARYDALLPLKLDIERDLLARLVALGEPVEADLLRKVLANHVGRAGYLLALLHRPGHRRYDLDGNPAGEVDATARSEAVRLLGEHQKRQQAASRRHRANKALEKKQQAAKAARVAERERRAAEKQRRREEHERNRQRGIERRAAEARAREAARGGEKPPLPDITFRRKRRFDPKERDPEDRSPGQ
;
A
#
# COMPACT_ATOMS: atom_id res chain seq x y z
N MET A 1 12.35 0.46 26.05
CA MET A 1 12.58 1.38 24.91
C MET A 1 11.85 0.83 23.70
N ASN A 2 10.70 1.40 23.32
CA ASN A 2 9.85 0.90 22.24
C ASN A 2 10.25 1.56 20.90
N PRO A 3 10.65 0.80 19.85
CA PRO A 3 11.04 1.36 18.55
C PRO A 3 9.91 1.32 17.51
N PHE A 4 8.64 1.39 17.93
CA PHE A 4 7.48 1.40 17.02
C PHE A 4 6.89 2.80 16.89
N SER A 5 7.63 3.71 16.26
CA SER A 5 7.04 4.94 15.73
C SER A 5 6.69 4.69 14.26
N ARG A 6 5.43 4.32 14.01
CA ARG A 6 4.84 4.28 12.66
C ARG A 6 5.06 5.66 12.01
N PRO A 7 5.48 5.76 10.73
CA PRO A 7 5.40 7.03 10.05
C PRO A 7 3.91 7.32 9.87
N LEU A 8 3.38 8.22 10.71
CA LEU A 8 2.15 8.94 10.40
C LEU A 8 2.35 9.47 8.98
N PHE A 9 1.46 9.09 8.06
CA PHE A 9 1.38 9.70 6.74
C PHE A 9 1.39 11.21 6.94
N ARG A 10 2.56 11.82 6.75
CA ARG A 10 2.73 13.26 6.84
C ARG A 10 2.08 13.77 5.58
N SER A 11 0.77 14.02 5.64
CA SER A 11 0.12 14.94 4.71
C SER A 11 1.04 16.16 4.66
N GLU A 12 1.72 16.36 3.53
CA GLU A 12 2.60 17.51 3.38
C GLU A 12 1.85 18.74 3.88
N PRO A 13 2.38 19.48 4.86
CA PRO A 13 1.67 20.63 5.38
C PRO A 13 1.47 21.59 4.20
N MET A 14 0.21 21.74 3.78
CA MET A 14 -0.15 22.66 2.70
C MET A 14 0.54 24.01 2.96
N SER A 15 1.15 24.58 1.93
CA SER A 15 1.83 25.87 2.06
C SER A 15 0.89 26.93 2.64
N LEU A 16 1.42 27.87 3.43
CA LEU A 16 0.62 28.93 4.08
C LEU A 16 -0.31 29.67 3.08
N PRO A 17 0.13 30.03 1.85
CA PRO A 17 -0.75 30.63 0.86
C PRO A 17 -1.91 29.72 0.44
N LYS A 18 -1.63 28.42 0.28
CA LYS A 18 -2.66 27.43 -0.10
C LYS A 18 -3.68 27.24 1.02
N LYS A 19 -3.24 27.22 2.28
CA LYS A 19 -4.14 27.18 3.45
C LYS A 19 -5.06 28.39 3.51
N ARG A 20 -4.52 29.60 3.30
CA ARG A 20 -5.31 30.84 3.25
C ARG A 20 -6.35 30.81 2.13
N ALA A 21 -5.97 30.37 0.92
CA ALA A 21 -6.90 30.24 -0.19
C ALA A 21 -8.01 29.22 0.08
N THR A 22 -7.68 28.06 0.67
CA THR A 22 -8.70 27.06 1.04
C THR A 22 -9.64 27.59 2.14
N ALA A 23 -9.12 28.29 3.14
CA ALA A 23 -9.92 28.90 4.20
C ALA A 23 -10.87 29.97 3.64
N LEU A 24 -10.38 30.86 2.77
CA LEU A 24 -11.19 31.85 2.09
C LEU A 24 -12.26 31.19 1.22
N HIS A 25 -11.92 30.15 0.46
CA HIS A 25 -12.90 29.45 -0.36
C HIS A 25 -14.05 28.87 0.47
N ARG A 26 -13.74 28.27 1.63
CA ARG A 26 -14.75 27.77 2.56
C ARG A 26 -15.61 28.91 3.10
N ARG A 27 -15.00 30.05 3.46
CA ARG A 27 -15.75 31.23 3.89
C ARG A 27 -16.72 31.73 2.82
N LEU A 28 -16.31 31.73 1.55
CA LEU A 28 -17.19 32.09 0.43
C LEU A 28 -18.36 31.12 0.27
N MET A 29 -18.17 29.82 0.52
CA MET A 29 -19.28 28.85 0.53
C MET A 29 -20.30 29.14 1.63
N ASP A 30 -19.83 29.59 2.80
CA ASP A 30 -20.70 29.93 3.93
C ASP A 30 -21.46 31.25 3.68
N LEU A 31 -20.80 32.24 3.06
CA LEU A 31 -21.38 33.57 2.81
C LEU A 31 -22.28 33.62 1.57
N PHE A 32 -21.94 32.87 0.51
CA PHE A 32 -22.61 32.91 -0.79
C PHE A 32 -22.94 31.49 -1.25
N PRO A 33 -23.87 30.78 -0.57
CA PRO A 33 -24.17 29.38 -0.86
C PRO A 33 -24.76 29.17 -2.27
N GLU A 34 -25.47 30.16 -2.80
CA GLU A 34 -26.04 30.11 -4.15
C GLU A 34 -24.95 30.11 -5.22
N ALA A 35 -23.95 30.99 -5.13
CA ALA A 35 -22.82 31.01 -6.07
C ALA A 35 -21.76 29.94 -5.79
N PHE A 36 -21.54 29.59 -4.52
CA PHE A 36 -20.49 28.67 -4.08
C PHE A 36 -21.09 27.48 -3.30
N PRO A 37 -21.82 26.58 -3.95
CA PRO A 37 -22.42 25.46 -3.27
C PRO A 37 -21.35 24.46 -2.79
N ALA A 38 -21.61 23.85 -1.64
CA ALA A 38 -20.74 22.82 -1.06
C ALA A 38 -20.72 21.52 -1.91
N ARG A 39 -21.83 21.21 -2.57
CA ARG A 39 -21.98 20.00 -3.39
C ARG A 39 -21.33 20.19 -4.75
N TYR A 40 -20.55 19.19 -5.18
CA TYR A 40 -19.83 19.23 -6.43
C TYR A 40 -20.75 19.33 -7.66
N ASP A 41 -21.89 18.65 -7.64
CA ASP A 41 -22.84 18.61 -8.77
C ASP A 41 -23.75 19.86 -8.82
N ALA A 42 -23.75 20.66 -7.76
CA ALA A 42 -24.56 21.87 -7.68
C ALA A 42 -23.85 23.11 -8.26
N LEU A 43 -22.57 23.01 -8.63
CA LEU A 43 -21.77 24.13 -9.13
C LEU A 43 -22.46 24.84 -10.31
N LEU A 44 -22.40 26.18 -10.27
CA LEU A 44 -23.04 27.06 -11.24
C LEU A 44 -21.98 27.82 -12.05
N PRO A 45 -22.22 28.05 -13.35
CA PRO A 45 -21.45 29.03 -14.12
C PRO A 45 -21.58 30.41 -13.48
N LEU A 46 -20.47 31.01 -13.07
CA LEU A 46 -20.48 32.33 -12.45
C LEU A 46 -20.58 33.45 -13.49
N LYS A 47 -21.21 34.56 -13.08
CA LYS A 47 -21.22 35.84 -13.79
C LYS A 47 -19.78 36.27 -14.15
N LEU A 48 -19.62 36.93 -15.29
CA LEU A 48 -18.36 37.58 -15.64
C LEU A 48 -18.08 38.74 -14.67
N ASP A 49 -16.81 38.99 -14.37
CA ASP A 49 -16.38 40.03 -13.43
C ASP A 49 -16.93 39.90 -12.00
N ILE A 50 -17.37 38.68 -11.60
CA ILE A 50 -17.90 38.40 -10.25
C ILE A 50 -16.89 38.72 -9.13
N GLU A 51 -15.60 38.81 -9.45
CA GLU A 51 -14.56 39.28 -8.51
C GLU A 51 -14.89 40.66 -7.95
N ARG A 52 -15.39 41.59 -8.78
CA ARG A 52 -15.74 42.96 -8.35
C ARG A 52 -16.91 42.94 -7.38
N ASP A 53 -17.93 42.16 -7.70
CA ASP A 53 -19.13 41.99 -6.88
C ASP A 53 -18.76 41.35 -5.52
N LEU A 54 -17.86 40.36 -5.54
CA LEU A 54 -17.33 39.72 -4.34
C LEU A 54 -16.56 40.68 -3.45
N LEU A 55 -15.62 41.44 -4.02
CA LEU A 55 -14.83 42.42 -3.25
C LEU A 55 -15.74 43.47 -2.61
N ALA A 56 -16.69 44.03 -3.36
CA ALA A 56 -17.64 45.00 -2.84
C ALA A 56 -18.46 44.43 -1.68
N ARG A 57 -18.96 43.20 -1.82
CA ARG A 57 -19.80 42.57 -0.80
C ARG A 57 -19.02 42.13 0.43
N LEU A 58 -17.79 41.64 0.26
CA LEU A 58 -16.90 41.31 1.37
C LEU A 58 -16.50 42.56 2.18
N VAL A 59 -16.23 43.68 1.50
CA VAL A 59 -15.97 44.97 2.17
C VAL A 59 -17.21 45.43 2.95
N ALA A 60 -18.41 45.34 2.36
CA ALA A 60 -19.66 45.70 3.03
C ALA A 60 -19.95 44.84 4.28
N LEU A 61 -19.49 43.58 4.29
CA LEU A 61 -19.60 42.67 5.43
C LEU A 61 -18.50 42.85 6.48
N GLY A 62 -17.56 43.78 6.28
CA GLY A 62 -16.44 44.03 7.19
C GLY A 62 -15.31 43.00 7.10
N GLU A 63 -15.29 42.18 6.04
CA GLU A 63 -14.25 41.17 5.78
C GLU A 63 -13.45 41.53 4.52
N PRO A 64 -12.64 42.61 4.52
CA PRO A 64 -11.83 42.94 3.35
C PRO A 64 -10.80 41.84 3.05
N VAL A 65 -10.72 41.45 1.79
CA VAL A 65 -9.82 40.39 1.32
C VAL A 65 -8.87 40.95 0.27
N GLU A 66 -7.63 40.46 0.29
CA GLU A 66 -6.64 40.75 -0.75
C GLU A 66 -7.12 40.25 -2.12
N ALA A 67 -7.17 41.14 -3.12
CA ALA A 67 -7.65 40.81 -4.46
C ALA A 67 -6.88 39.64 -5.10
N ASP A 68 -5.56 39.58 -4.92
CA ASP A 68 -4.73 38.49 -5.45
C ASP A 68 -5.04 37.13 -4.82
N LEU A 69 -5.40 37.11 -3.54
CA LEU A 69 -5.85 35.90 -2.87
C LEU A 69 -7.21 35.46 -3.42
N LEU A 70 -8.14 36.40 -3.61
CA LEU A 70 -9.44 36.12 -4.20
C LEU A 70 -9.32 35.57 -5.63
N ARG A 71 -8.48 36.18 -6.46
CA ARG A 71 -8.18 35.69 -7.82
C ARG A 71 -7.66 34.26 -7.82
N LYS A 72 -6.75 33.93 -6.90
CA LYS A 72 -6.25 32.55 -6.74
C LYS A 72 -7.37 31.58 -6.34
N VAL A 73 -8.27 32.00 -5.46
CA VAL A 73 -9.43 31.18 -5.07
C VAL A 73 -10.38 30.97 -6.24
N LEU A 74 -10.71 32.03 -6.98
CA LEU A 74 -11.58 31.96 -8.15
C LEU A 74 -10.95 31.10 -9.25
N ALA A 75 -9.67 31.27 -9.57
CA ALA A 75 -8.95 30.46 -10.54
C ALA A 75 -8.99 28.96 -10.17
N ASN A 76 -8.81 28.63 -8.89
CA ASN A 76 -8.95 27.26 -8.42
C ASN A 76 -10.39 26.75 -8.53
N HIS A 77 -11.39 27.59 -8.21
CA HIS A 77 -12.80 27.22 -8.27
C HIS A 77 -13.27 26.94 -9.71
N VAL A 78 -13.00 27.86 -10.64
CA VAL A 78 -13.39 27.71 -12.06
C VAL A 78 -12.58 26.62 -12.77
N GLY A 79 -11.39 26.29 -12.26
CA GLY A 79 -10.56 25.18 -12.75
C GLY A 79 -11.01 23.79 -12.27
N ARG A 80 -12.04 23.68 -11.42
CA ARG A 80 -12.56 22.37 -10.96
C ARG A 80 -13.29 21.67 -12.10
N ALA A 81 -13.09 20.36 -12.23
CA ALA A 81 -13.78 19.58 -13.26
C ALA A 81 -15.32 19.71 -13.17
N GLY A 82 -15.89 19.86 -11.96
CA GLY A 82 -17.34 20.02 -11.77
C GLY A 82 -17.85 21.35 -12.29
N TYR A 83 -17.05 22.41 -12.14
CA TYR A 83 -17.36 23.71 -12.71
C TYR A 83 -17.32 23.67 -14.25
N LEU A 84 -16.29 23.02 -14.82
CA LEU A 84 -16.19 22.86 -16.27
C LEU A 84 -17.36 22.04 -16.83
N LEU A 85 -17.81 21.00 -16.13
CA LEU A 85 -19.01 20.24 -16.49
C LEU A 85 -20.27 21.10 -16.39
N ALA A 86 -20.37 21.98 -15.39
CA ALA A 86 -21.50 22.92 -15.29
C ALA A 86 -21.56 23.88 -16.49
N LEU A 87 -20.42 24.35 -17.01
CA LEU A 87 -20.39 25.19 -18.22
C LEU A 87 -20.96 24.46 -19.46
N LEU A 88 -20.80 23.14 -19.53
CA LEU A 88 -21.20 22.33 -20.69
C LEU A 88 -22.64 21.84 -20.60
N HIS A 89 -23.08 21.42 -19.42
CA HIS A 89 -24.31 20.64 -19.26
C HIS A 89 -25.48 21.43 -18.64
N ARG A 90 -25.26 22.65 -18.15
CA ARG A 90 -26.33 23.42 -17.52
C ARG A 90 -27.37 23.86 -18.58
N PRO A 91 -28.68 23.69 -18.31
CA PRO A 91 -29.73 24.17 -19.20
C PRO A 91 -29.65 25.67 -19.46
N GLY A 92 -29.83 26.06 -20.72
CA GLY A 92 -29.87 27.46 -21.14
C GLY A 92 -28.54 28.21 -21.05
N HIS A 93 -27.43 27.53 -20.71
CA HIS A 93 -26.09 28.12 -20.68
C HIS A 93 -26.02 29.45 -19.91
N ARG A 94 -26.82 29.62 -18.86
CA ARG A 94 -26.88 30.87 -18.09
C ARG A 94 -25.75 30.94 -17.08
N ARG A 95 -25.28 32.16 -16.83
CA ARG A 95 -24.40 32.51 -15.72
C ARG A 95 -25.22 33.05 -14.55
N TYR A 96 -24.70 32.91 -13.34
CA TYR A 96 -25.39 33.28 -12.11
C TYR A 96 -24.53 34.23 -11.28
N ASP A 97 -25.16 35.23 -10.68
CA ASP A 97 -24.53 36.16 -9.74
C ASP A 97 -24.41 35.55 -8.32
N LEU A 98 -24.03 36.39 -7.35
CA LEU A 98 -23.85 35.97 -5.96
C LEU A 98 -25.13 35.56 -5.24
N ASP A 99 -26.27 36.01 -5.74
CA ASP A 99 -27.60 35.78 -5.18
C ASP A 99 -28.36 34.67 -5.95
N GLY A 100 -27.74 34.07 -6.96
CA GLY A 100 -28.34 33.02 -7.77
C GLY A 100 -29.23 33.55 -8.90
N ASN A 101 -29.18 34.83 -9.22
CA ASN A 101 -29.92 35.40 -10.33
C ASN A 101 -29.15 35.21 -11.66
N PRO A 102 -29.86 34.97 -12.78
CA PRO A 102 -29.22 34.85 -14.07
C PRO A 102 -28.57 36.19 -14.49
N ALA A 103 -27.27 36.16 -14.75
CA ALA A 103 -26.45 37.33 -15.08
C ALA A 103 -25.51 37.03 -16.27
N GLY A 104 -26.11 36.93 -17.45
CA GLY A 104 -25.42 36.66 -18.73
C GLY A 104 -25.43 35.19 -19.13
N GLU A 105 -24.68 34.87 -20.19
CA GLU A 105 -24.65 33.55 -20.81
C GLU A 105 -23.23 33.02 -21.00
N VAL A 106 -23.11 31.71 -21.12
CA VAL A 106 -21.88 30.99 -21.42
C VAL A 106 -21.74 30.91 -22.94
N ASP A 107 -20.71 31.59 -23.42
CA ASP A 107 -20.31 31.66 -24.80
C ASP A 107 -19.76 30.34 -25.33
N ALA A 108 -19.82 30.16 -26.66
CA ALA A 108 -19.31 28.97 -27.32
C ALA A 108 -17.80 28.77 -27.08
N THR A 109 -17.04 29.87 -27.00
CA THR A 109 -15.58 29.84 -26.73
C THR A 109 -15.29 29.29 -25.35
N ALA A 110 -15.97 29.76 -24.30
CA ALA A 110 -15.81 29.21 -22.96
C ALA A 110 -16.18 27.72 -22.88
N ARG A 111 -17.19 27.26 -23.64
CA ARG A 111 -17.50 25.82 -23.72
C ARG A 111 -16.38 25.03 -24.39
N SER A 112 -15.83 25.52 -25.49
CA SER A 112 -14.68 24.87 -26.16
C SER A 112 -13.48 24.75 -25.23
N GLU A 113 -13.15 25.82 -24.51
CA GLU A 113 -12.08 25.82 -23.51
C GLU A 113 -12.39 24.85 -22.35
N ALA A 114 -13.64 24.76 -21.90
CA ALA A 114 -14.02 23.82 -20.86
C ALA A 114 -13.79 22.36 -21.28
N VAL A 115 -14.10 22.00 -22.54
CA VAL A 115 -13.79 20.68 -23.10
C VAL A 115 -12.28 20.41 -23.11
N ARG A 116 -11.48 21.38 -23.57
CA ARG A 116 -10.01 21.28 -23.59
C ARG A 116 -9.45 21.03 -22.19
N LEU A 117 -9.87 21.83 -21.20
CA LEU A 117 -9.44 21.74 -19.82
C LEU A 117 -9.88 20.43 -19.13
N LEU A 118 -11.06 19.91 -19.45
CA LEU A 118 -11.51 18.60 -18.96
C LEU A 118 -10.63 17.47 -19.49
N GLY A 119 -10.25 17.51 -20.78
CA GLY A 119 -9.31 16.57 -21.36
C GLY A 119 -7.94 16.58 -20.65
N GLU A 120 -7.44 17.77 -20.31
CA GLU A 120 -6.20 17.91 -19.52
C GLU A 120 -6.33 17.38 -18.09
N HIS A 121 -7.49 17.58 -17.44
CA HIS A 121 -7.79 16.99 -16.13
C HIS A 121 -7.75 15.47 -16.18
N GLN A 122 -8.41 14.85 -17.17
CA GLN A 122 -8.41 13.41 -17.34
C GLN A 122 -6.98 12.87 -17.56
N LYS A 123 -6.20 13.51 -18.44
CA LYS A 123 -4.79 13.15 -18.67
C LYS A 123 -3.96 13.25 -17.38
N ARG A 124 -4.12 14.32 -16.61
CA ARG A 124 -3.43 14.51 -15.31
C ARG A 124 -3.83 13.45 -14.30
N GLN A 125 -5.11 13.12 -14.18
CA GLN A 125 -5.60 12.08 -13.27
C GLN A 125 -5.07 10.70 -13.65
N GLN A 126 -5.06 10.36 -14.95
CA GLN A 126 -4.49 9.10 -15.42
C GLN A 126 -2.98 9.02 -15.12
N ALA A 127 -2.23 10.08 -15.37
CA ALA A 127 -0.80 10.14 -15.08
C ALA A 127 -0.53 10.00 -13.56
N ALA A 128 -1.29 10.70 -12.71
CA ALA A 128 -1.19 10.61 -11.26
C ALA A 128 -1.50 9.18 -10.76
N SER A 129 -2.56 8.55 -11.28
CA SER A 129 -2.93 7.17 -10.96
C SER A 129 -1.84 6.17 -11.36
N ARG A 130 -1.25 6.32 -12.55
CA ARG A 130 -0.11 5.50 -13.00
C ARG A 130 1.10 5.65 -12.09
N ARG A 131 1.48 6.89 -11.73
CA ARG A 131 2.57 7.17 -10.78
C ARG A 131 2.31 6.55 -9.41
N HIS A 132 1.10 6.69 -8.88
CA HIS A 132 0.72 6.10 -7.60
C HIS A 132 0.84 4.57 -7.60
N ARG A 133 0.36 3.91 -8.67
CA ARG A 133 0.50 2.45 -8.84
C ARG A 133 1.97 2.02 -8.92
N ALA A 134 2.79 2.75 -9.68
CA ALA A 134 4.22 2.48 -9.80
C ALA A 134 4.94 2.61 -8.45
N ASN A 135 4.67 3.67 -7.69
CA ASN A 135 5.25 3.87 -6.36
C ASN A 135 4.82 2.77 -5.39
N LYS A 136 3.54 2.40 -5.37
CA LYS A 136 3.04 1.31 -4.52
C LYS A 136 3.67 -0.03 -4.87
N ALA A 137 3.88 -0.30 -6.16
CA ALA A 137 4.56 -1.52 -6.60
C ALA A 137 6.05 -1.53 -6.18
N LEU A 138 6.74 -0.40 -6.28
CA LEU A 138 8.13 -0.26 -5.82
C LEU A 138 8.23 -0.46 -4.30
N GLU A 139 7.33 0.17 -3.54
CA GLU A 139 7.28 0.02 -2.08
C GLU A 139 7.05 -1.45 -1.68
N LYS A 140 6.10 -2.14 -2.33
CA LYS A 140 5.84 -3.57 -2.09
C LYS A 140 7.06 -4.44 -2.42
N LYS A 141 7.77 -4.15 -3.52
CA LYS A 141 9.03 -4.84 -3.87
C LYS A 141 10.11 -4.61 -2.82
N GLN A 142 10.27 -3.39 -2.33
CA GLN A 142 11.24 -3.07 -1.29
C GLN A 142 10.90 -3.77 0.04
N GLN A 143 9.63 -3.79 0.42
CA GLN A 143 9.17 -4.50 1.62
C GLN A 143 9.40 -6.02 1.49
N ALA A 144 9.08 -6.62 0.34
CA ALA A 144 9.33 -8.03 0.08
C ALA A 144 10.83 -8.37 0.11
N ALA A 145 11.69 -7.54 -0.48
CA ALA A 145 13.14 -7.73 -0.44
C ALA A 145 13.70 -7.63 0.99
N LYS A 146 13.20 -6.69 1.80
CA LYS A 146 13.57 -6.59 3.22
C LYS A 146 13.12 -7.83 4.00
N ALA A 147 11.88 -8.28 3.81
CA ALA A 147 11.36 -9.48 4.44
C ALA A 147 12.16 -10.73 4.06
N ALA A 148 12.52 -10.89 2.79
CA ALA A 148 13.35 -11.99 2.31
C ALA A 148 14.74 -12.00 2.97
N ARG A 149 15.38 -10.83 3.11
CA ARG A 149 16.67 -10.70 3.80
C ARG A 149 16.59 -11.08 5.29
N VAL A 150 15.51 -10.69 5.96
CA VAL A 150 15.29 -11.06 7.37
C VAL A 150 15.08 -12.57 7.49
N ALA A 151 14.19 -13.14 6.66
CA ALA A 151 13.93 -14.58 6.66
C ALA A 151 15.19 -15.40 6.34
N GLU A 152 16.05 -14.94 5.42
CA GLU A 152 17.32 -15.59 5.13
C GLU A 152 18.28 -15.53 6.32
N ARG A 153 18.38 -14.37 6.99
CA ARG A 153 19.22 -14.21 8.18
C ARG A 153 18.76 -15.12 9.32
N GLU A 154 17.46 -15.25 9.52
CA GLU A 154 16.86 -16.15 10.51
C GLU A 154 17.13 -17.61 10.18
N ARG A 155 16.99 -18.02 8.90
CA ARG A 155 17.33 -19.39 8.46
C ARG A 155 18.80 -19.72 8.71
N ARG A 156 19.72 -18.83 8.34
CA ARG A 156 21.16 -19.01 8.58
C ARG A 156 21.49 -19.09 10.07
N ALA A 157 20.82 -18.28 10.91
CA ALA A 157 21.00 -18.32 12.36
C ALA A 157 20.48 -19.64 12.96
N ALA A 158 19.30 -20.09 12.54
CA ALA A 158 18.71 -21.36 12.96
C ALA A 158 19.57 -22.56 12.54
N GLU A 159 20.13 -22.56 11.33
CA GLU A 159 21.04 -23.60 10.87
C GLU A 159 22.33 -23.63 11.70
N LYS A 160 22.93 -22.47 11.96
CA LYS A 160 24.13 -22.38 12.80
C LYS A 160 23.86 -22.88 14.22
N GLN A 161 22.67 -22.60 14.76
CA GLN A 161 22.25 -23.10 16.07
C GLN A 161 22.09 -24.62 16.07
N ARG A 162 21.40 -25.18 15.08
CA ARG A 162 21.27 -26.65 14.93
C ARG A 162 22.61 -27.36 14.85
N ARG A 163 23.55 -26.82 14.06
CA ARG A 163 24.92 -27.38 13.96
C ARG A 163 25.67 -27.35 15.30
N ARG A 164 25.49 -26.28 16.10
CA ARG A 164 26.09 -26.18 17.45
C ARG A 164 25.51 -27.21 18.40
N GLU A 165 24.19 -27.33 18.45
CA GLU A 165 23.50 -28.32 19.29
C GLU A 165 23.88 -29.75 18.90
N GLU A 166 23.99 -30.03 17.61
CA GLU A 166 24.45 -31.35 17.13
C GLU A 166 25.89 -31.65 17.53
N HIS A 167 26.80 -30.67 17.37
CA HIS A 167 28.18 -30.81 17.80
C HIS A 167 28.28 -31.06 19.32
N GLU A 168 27.44 -30.40 20.11
CA GLU A 168 27.38 -30.59 21.56
C GLU A 168 26.87 -31.98 21.93
N ARG A 169 25.77 -32.45 21.31
CA ARG A 169 25.27 -33.82 21.46
C ARG A 169 26.32 -34.87 21.10
N ASN A 170 27.05 -34.67 20.01
CA ASN A 170 28.11 -35.58 19.60
C ASN A 170 29.29 -35.59 20.58
N ARG A 171 29.64 -34.45 21.19
CA ARG A 171 30.63 -34.40 22.27
C ARG A 171 30.18 -35.19 23.49
N GLN A 172 28.94 -35.00 23.93
CA GLN A 172 28.37 -35.71 25.09
C GLN A 172 28.39 -37.22 24.86
N ARG A 173 27.91 -37.69 23.70
CA ARG A 173 27.99 -39.12 23.31
C ARG A 173 29.42 -39.64 23.29
N GLY A 174 30.37 -38.83 22.83
CA GLY A 174 31.79 -39.19 22.84
C GLY A 174 32.36 -39.37 24.25
N ILE A 175 31.97 -38.49 25.18
CA ILE A 175 32.34 -38.57 26.61
C ILE A 175 31.69 -39.81 27.24
N GLU A 176 30.40 -40.02 27.04
CA GLU A 176 29.66 -41.18 27.55
C GLU A 176 30.26 -42.50 27.05
N ARG A 177 30.60 -42.59 25.76
CA ARG A 177 31.25 -43.77 25.18
C ARG A 177 32.60 -44.04 25.84
N ARG A 178 33.43 -43.00 26.03
CA ARG A 178 34.73 -43.12 26.72
C ARG A 178 34.55 -43.54 28.18
N ALA A 179 33.56 -43.00 28.87
CA ALA A 179 33.24 -43.37 30.25
C ALA A 179 32.73 -44.82 30.35
N ALA A 180 31.87 -45.26 29.43
CA ALA A 180 31.39 -46.63 29.36
C ALA A 180 32.53 -47.61 29.06
N GLU A 181 33.44 -47.26 28.15
CA GLU A 181 34.62 -48.07 27.85
C GLU A 181 35.58 -48.15 29.05
N ALA A 182 35.77 -47.04 29.78
CA ALA A 182 36.56 -47.04 31.02
C ALA A 182 35.92 -47.94 32.09
N ARG A 183 34.59 -47.85 32.29
CA ARG A 183 33.85 -48.74 33.19
C ARG A 183 33.94 -50.21 32.78
N ALA A 184 33.85 -50.52 31.49
CA ALA A 184 34.01 -51.87 30.98
C ALA A 184 35.43 -52.42 31.20
N ARG A 185 36.47 -51.58 31.03
CA ARG A 185 37.86 -51.93 31.34
C ARG A 185 38.09 -52.15 32.84
N GLU A 186 37.43 -51.37 33.68
CA GLU A 186 37.47 -51.52 35.14
C GLU A 186 36.77 -52.82 35.58
N ALA A 187 35.58 -53.12 35.05
CA ALA A 187 34.88 -54.38 35.28
C ALA A 187 35.70 -55.60 34.82
N ALA A 188 36.39 -55.48 33.68
CA ALA A 188 37.30 -56.52 33.17
C ALA A 188 38.54 -56.73 34.06
N ARG A 189 39.01 -55.68 34.76
CA ARG A 189 40.09 -55.77 35.77
C ARG A 189 39.60 -56.34 37.10
N GLY A 190 38.32 -56.16 37.44
CA GLY A 190 37.67 -56.66 38.65
C GLY A 190 37.18 -58.12 38.59
N GLY A 191 37.28 -58.79 37.44
CA GLY A 191 36.97 -60.23 37.31
C GLY A 191 35.51 -60.59 37.01
N GLU A 192 34.64 -59.62 36.73
CA GLU A 192 33.27 -59.90 36.27
C GLU A 192 33.20 -59.95 34.74
N LYS A 193 33.04 -61.16 34.18
CA LYS A 193 32.76 -61.34 32.75
C LYS A 193 31.38 -60.76 32.44
N PRO A 194 31.23 -59.83 31.48
CA PRO A 194 29.91 -59.36 31.08
C PRO A 194 29.10 -60.53 30.47
N PRO A 195 27.77 -60.60 30.72
CA PRO A 195 26.94 -61.63 30.13
C PRO A 195 26.99 -61.51 28.60
N LEU A 196 27.34 -62.62 27.93
CA LEU A 196 27.34 -62.72 26.48
C LEU A 196 25.94 -62.34 25.97
N PRO A 197 25.82 -61.48 24.93
CA PRO A 197 24.52 -61.21 24.33
C PRO A 197 23.97 -62.53 23.77
N ASP A 198 22.71 -62.82 24.05
CA ASP A 198 21.99 -63.98 23.53
C ASP A 198 21.75 -63.78 22.02
N ILE A 199 22.70 -64.24 21.20
CA ILE A 199 22.58 -64.20 19.75
C ILE A 199 21.66 -65.35 19.36
N THR A 200 20.36 -65.10 19.32
CA THR A 200 19.42 -66.02 18.67
C THR A 200 19.72 -66.04 17.17
N PHE A 201 20.46 -67.04 16.70
CA PHE A 201 20.61 -67.31 15.27
C PHE A 201 19.24 -67.71 14.70
N ARG A 202 18.49 -66.76 14.16
CA ARG A 202 17.35 -67.06 13.29
C ARG A 202 17.91 -67.73 12.03
N ARG A 203 17.86 -69.08 11.97
CA ARG A 203 18.10 -69.83 10.73
C ARG A 203 17.20 -69.26 9.64
N LYS A 204 17.77 -68.51 8.71
CA LYS A 204 17.14 -68.19 7.43
C LYS A 204 16.91 -69.54 6.74
N ARG A 205 15.64 -69.98 6.67
CA ARG A 205 15.25 -71.10 5.81
C ARG A 205 15.75 -70.76 4.39
N ARG A 206 16.49 -71.68 3.80
CA ARG A 206 16.91 -71.58 2.40
C ARG A 206 15.63 -71.48 1.58
N PHE A 207 15.54 -70.41 0.80
CA PHE A 207 14.50 -70.21 -0.19
C PHE A 207 14.81 -71.19 -1.33
N ASP A 208 13.99 -72.23 -1.49
CA ASP A 208 14.06 -73.15 -2.62
C ASP A 208 13.51 -72.41 -3.86
N PRO A 209 14.32 -72.16 -4.90
CA PRO A 209 13.88 -71.48 -6.10
C PRO A 209 13.29 -72.51 -7.06
N LYS A 210 12.13 -73.10 -6.72
CA LYS A 210 11.47 -74.04 -7.62
C LYS A 210 9.95 -73.98 -7.54
N GLU A 211 9.42 -72.78 -7.75
CA GLU A 211 8.04 -72.57 -8.23
C GLU A 211 8.09 -71.33 -9.15
N ARG A 212 8.47 -71.58 -10.39
CA ARG A 212 8.13 -70.72 -11.53
C ARG A 212 6.87 -71.33 -12.12
N ASP A 213 5.71 -70.74 -11.86
CA ASP A 213 4.58 -70.90 -12.74
C ASP A 213 4.57 -69.75 -13.76
N PRO A 214 4.54 -70.05 -15.07
CA PRO A 214 4.55 -69.04 -16.12
C PRO A 214 3.14 -68.87 -16.67
N GLU A 215 2.47 -67.76 -16.41
CA GLU A 215 1.42 -67.25 -17.31
C GLU A 215 0.94 -65.88 -16.85
N ASP A 216 1.46 -64.84 -17.49
CA ASP A 216 0.60 -63.75 -17.96
C ASP A 216 1.32 -63.00 -19.09
N ARG A 217 1.18 -63.55 -20.31
CA ARG A 217 1.34 -62.78 -21.53
C ARG A 217 -0.04 -62.24 -21.89
N SER A 218 -0.17 -60.91 -21.90
CA SER A 218 -1.08 -60.23 -22.81
C SER A 218 -0.43 -58.93 -23.26
N PRO A 219 -0.09 -58.79 -24.56
CA PRO A 219 0.38 -57.54 -25.11
C PRO A 219 -0.81 -56.64 -25.46
N GLY A 220 -0.71 -55.36 -25.12
CA GLY A 220 -1.62 -54.33 -25.59
C GLY A 220 -1.45 -54.05 -27.08
N GLN A 221 -2.58 -53.85 -27.75
CA GLN A 221 -2.75 -52.91 -28.85
C GLN A 221 -3.84 -51.92 -28.44
#